data_AF-A0A7Y0P8I5-F1
#
_entry.id   AF-A0A7Y0P8I5-F1
#
_cell.length_a   1.000
_cell.length_b   1.000
_cell.length_c   1.000
_cell.angle_alpha   90.00
_cell.angle_beta   90.00
_cell.angle_gamma   90.00
#
_symmetry.space_group_name_H-M   'P 1'
#
loop_
_entity.id
_entity.type
_entity.pdbx_description
1 polymer ?
#
loop_
_entity_poly.entity_id
_entity_poly.type
_entity_poly.pdbx_seq_one_letter_code
_entity_poly.pdbx_strand_id
1 'polypeptide(L)'
;MTHSDAGTELDPVHPVPIPPARTTGLTAGEVAERIARGDVNDVPVRGSRSLADIVRANVFTRFNAIIGVLWVITLFVAPIQDSLFGFVIIANTGIGIVQEWRAKKTLD
;
A
#
# COMPACT_ATOMS: atom_id res chain seq x y z
N MET A 1 2.53 -21.81 -41.08
CA MET A 1 2.57 -20.59 -40.27
C MET A 1 2.08 -20.94 -38.88
N THR A 2 3.01 -21.29 -38.00
CA THR A 2 2.77 -21.69 -36.62
C THR A 2 2.69 -20.44 -35.74
N HIS A 3 1.54 -20.17 -35.16
CA HIS A 3 1.38 -19.27 -34.01
C HIS A 3 0.47 -20.02 -33.03
N SER A 4 1.04 -20.74 -32.07
CA SER A 4 1.24 -20.23 -30.70
C SER A 4 -0.10 -20.08 -29.98
N ASP A 5 -0.70 -21.21 -29.63
CA ASP A 5 -1.59 -21.32 -28.46
C ASP A 5 -0.75 -21.01 -27.22
N ALA A 6 -0.60 -19.72 -26.94
CA ALA A 6 0.07 -19.22 -25.76
C ALA A 6 -0.80 -19.53 -24.54
N GLY A 7 -0.44 -20.62 -23.85
CA GLY A 7 -0.68 -20.93 -22.45
C GLY A 7 -1.70 -20.05 -21.71
N THR A 8 -2.98 -20.39 -21.83
CA THR A 8 -3.97 -20.20 -20.76
C THR A 8 -3.80 -21.33 -19.72
N GLU A 9 -2.56 -21.64 -19.35
CA GLU A 9 -2.28 -22.54 -18.25
C GLU A 9 -2.32 -21.66 -17.00
N LEU A 10 -3.54 -21.39 -16.53
CA LEU A 10 -3.74 -20.96 -15.17
C LEU A 10 -3.08 -22.05 -14.32
N ASP A 11 -1.93 -21.72 -13.72
CA ASP A 11 -1.24 -22.58 -12.77
C ASP A 11 -2.31 -23.20 -11.86
N PRO A 12 -2.55 -24.52 -11.95
CA PRO A 12 -3.66 -25.12 -11.24
C PRO A 12 -3.39 -24.85 -9.77
N VAL A 13 -4.21 -23.99 -9.15
CA VAL A 13 -4.11 -23.67 -7.73
C VAL A 13 -4.12 -25.00 -7.01
N HIS A 14 -2.95 -25.47 -6.60
CA HIS A 14 -2.82 -26.76 -5.95
C HIS A 14 -3.70 -26.68 -4.71
N PRO A 15 -4.79 -27.49 -4.63
CA PRO A 15 -5.64 -27.46 -3.47
C PRO A 15 -4.76 -27.91 -2.31
N VAL A 16 -4.41 -26.98 -1.41
CA VAL A 16 -3.75 -27.34 -0.16
C VAL A 16 -4.74 -28.24 0.57
N PRO A 17 -4.39 -29.50 0.88
CA PRO A 17 -5.28 -30.40 1.59
C PRO A 17 -5.73 -29.71 2.88
N ILE A 18 -7.03 -29.43 2.99
CA ILE A 18 -7.58 -28.85 4.21
C ILE A 18 -7.47 -29.94 5.28
N PRO A 19 -6.70 -29.72 6.36
CA PRO A 19 -6.60 -30.71 7.42
C PRO A 19 -8.00 -31.02 7.95
N PRO A 20 -8.28 -32.26 8.37
CA PRO A 20 -9.58 -32.63 8.92
C PRO A 20 -9.97 -31.63 10.01
N ALA A 21 -11.17 -31.07 9.90
CA ALA A 21 -11.70 -30.10 10.85
C ALA A 21 -11.68 -30.72 12.24
N ARG A 22 -10.77 -30.25 13.10
CA ARG A 22 -10.80 -30.61 14.52
C ARG A 22 -12.01 -29.94 15.13
N THR A 23 -12.88 -30.72 15.76
CA THR A 23 -14.03 -30.20 16.52
C THR A 23 -13.60 -29.44 17.78
N THR A 24 -12.35 -29.60 18.21
CA THR A 24 -11.73 -28.91 19.33
C THR A 24 -10.55 -28.05 18.88
N GLY A 25 -10.41 -26.87 19.49
CA GLY A 25 -9.28 -25.97 19.28
C GLY A 25 -7.95 -26.58 19.74
N LEU A 26 -6.85 -25.84 19.51
CA LEU A 26 -5.52 -26.28 19.94
C LEU A 26 -5.45 -26.40 21.46
N THR A 27 -4.77 -27.45 21.93
CA THR A 27 -4.44 -27.61 23.33
C THR A 27 -3.29 -26.69 23.73
N ALA A 28 -3.15 -26.38 25.02
CA ALA A 28 -2.09 -25.49 25.51
C ALA A 28 -0.68 -26.00 25.17
N GLY A 29 -0.48 -27.34 25.13
CA GLY A 29 0.79 -27.94 24.73
C GLY A 29 1.12 -27.72 23.25
N GLU A 30 0.12 -27.86 22.36
CA GLU A 30 0.29 -27.59 20.93
C GLU A 30 0.55 -26.12 20.63
N VAL A 31 -0.01 -25.22 21.43
CA VAL A 31 0.28 -23.78 21.35
C VAL A 31 1.72 -23.50 21.79
N ALA A 32 2.17 -24.06 22.91
CA ALA A 32 3.54 -23.89 23.38
C ALA A 32 4.59 -24.43 22.37
N GLU A 33 4.28 -25.55 21.73
CA GLU A 33 5.14 -26.13 20.70
C GLU A 33 5.21 -25.25 19.45
N ARG A 34 4.08 -24.66 19.03
CA ARG A 34 4.05 -23.69 17.92
C ARG A 34 4.81 -22.40 18.26
N ILE A 35 4.70 -21.89 19.48
CA ILE A 35 5.48 -20.74 19.95
C ILE A 35 6.97 -21.06 19.91
N ALA A 36 7.38 -22.24 20.40
CA ALA A 36 8.77 -22.68 20.38
C ALA A 36 9.32 -22.83 18.94
N ARG A 37 8.46 -23.20 17.98
CA ARG A 37 8.80 -23.26 16.55
C ARG A 37 8.76 -21.91 15.83
N GLY A 38 8.32 -20.84 16.50
CA GLY A 38 8.12 -19.54 15.86
C GLY A 38 6.92 -19.49 14.91
N ASP A 39 6.05 -20.52 14.94
CA ASP A 39 4.77 -20.58 14.20
C ASP A 39 3.69 -19.69 14.87
N VAL A 40 4.13 -18.56 15.41
CA VAL A 40 3.29 -17.50 15.95
C VAL A 40 2.98 -16.55 14.81
N ASN A 41 1.69 -16.28 14.63
CA ASN A 41 1.22 -15.29 13.67
C ASN A 41 1.40 -13.87 14.23
N ASP A 42 2.63 -13.55 14.63
CA ASP A 42 3.02 -12.21 15.02
C ASP A 42 3.30 -11.45 13.73
N VAL A 43 2.29 -10.72 13.25
CA VAL A 43 2.49 -9.76 12.18
C VAL A 43 3.29 -8.64 12.83
N PRO A 44 4.59 -8.46 12.50
CA PRO A 44 5.36 -7.38 13.08
C PRO A 44 4.57 -6.11 12.84
N VAL A 45 4.22 -5.40 13.92
CA VAL A 45 3.57 -4.09 13.85
C VAL A 45 4.43 -3.31 12.88
N ARG A 46 3.97 -3.16 11.64
CA ARG A 46 4.74 -2.54 10.57
C ARG A 46 5.09 -1.18 11.12
N GLY A 47 6.34 -1.03 11.54
CA GLY A 47 6.80 0.05 12.39
C GLY A 47 6.15 1.32 11.88
N SER A 48 5.35 1.93 12.74
CA SER A 48 4.49 3.07 12.43
C SER A 48 5.26 4.04 11.54
N ARG A 49 5.08 3.93 10.22
CA ARG A 49 5.73 4.82 9.25
C ARG A 49 5.57 6.24 9.78
N SER A 50 6.68 6.96 9.91
CA SER A 50 6.63 8.29 10.50
C SER A 50 5.67 9.15 9.68
N LEU A 51 5.07 10.18 10.29
CA LEU A 51 4.23 11.13 9.55
C LEU A 51 4.98 11.68 8.32
N ALA A 52 6.31 11.84 8.43
CA ALA A 52 7.19 12.24 7.34
C ALA A 52 7.27 11.20 6.19
N ASP A 53 7.23 9.90 6.48
CA ASP A 53 7.21 8.84 5.45
C ASP A 53 5.89 8.84 4.66
N ILE A 54 4.78 9.12 5.35
CA ILE A 54 3.44 9.25 4.76
C ILE A 54 3.40 10.47 3.84
N VAL A 55 3.87 11.61 4.35
CA VAL A 55 3.97 12.85 3.58
C VAL A 55 4.86 12.64 2.36
N ARG A 56 6.04 12.04 2.53
CA ARG A 56 6.94 11.76 1.42
C ARG A 56 6.33 10.82 0.38
N ALA A 57 5.65 9.76 0.80
CA ALA A 57 5.02 8.82 -0.13
C ALA A 57 3.89 9.44 -0.97
N ASN A 58 3.13 10.39 -0.39
CA ASN A 58 2.03 11.05 -1.07
C ASN A 58 2.46 12.29 -1.89
N VAL A 59 3.49 13.01 -1.43
CA VAL A 59 4.04 14.18 -2.14
C VAL A 59 4.86 13.73 -3.35
N PHE A 60 5.72 12.71 -3.20
CA PHE A 60 6.64 12.25 -4.25
C PHE A 60 6.03 11.18 -5.17
N THR A 61 4.77 11.37 -5.59
CA THR A 61 4.16 10.55 -6.64
C THR A 61 4.57 11.05 -8.02
N ARG A 62 4.61 10.16 -9.03
CA ARG A 62 4.95 10.53 -10.42
C ARG A 62 4.01 11.61 -10.97
N PHE A 63 2.73 11.53 -10.62
CA PHE A 63 1.73 12.51 -11.03
C PHE A 63 2.00 13.89 -10.44
N ASN A 64 2.23 13.99 -9.12
CA ASN A 64 2.58 15.25 -8.47
C ASN A 64 3.91 15.82 -8.98
N ALA A 65 4.88 14.97 -9.34
CA ALA A 65 6.13 15.41 -9.94
C ALA A 65 5.91 16.07 -11.31
N ILE A 66 5.12 15.46 -12.20
CA ILE A 66 4.80 16.03 -13.52
C ILE A 66 4.09 17.38 -13.38
N ILE A 67 3.05 17.43 -12.54
CA ILE A 67 2.27 18.67 -12.37
C ILE A 67 3.11 19.74 -11.64
N GLY A 68 3.96 19.35 -10.69
CA GLY A 68 4.88 20.27 -10.01
C GLY A 68 5.90 20.89 -10.96
N VAL A 69 6.48 20.09 -11.87
CA VAL A 69 7.39 20.60 -12.92
C VAL A 69 6.65 21.56 -13.86
N LEU A 70 5.46 21.18 -14.32
CA LEU A 70 4.63 22.07 -15.16
C LEU A 70 4.31 23.37 -14.43
N TRP A 71 3.98 23.30 -13.14
CA TRP A 71 3.68 24.48 -12.34
C TRP A 71 4.89 25.42 -12.21
N VAL A 72 6.08 24.88 -11.96
CA VAL A 72 7.33 25.66 -11.96
C VAL A 72 7.56 26.33 -13.31
N ILE A 73 7.37 25.62 -14.43
CA ILE A 73 7.49 26.20 -15.77
C ILE A 73 6.49 27.35 -15.96
N THR A 74 5.24 27.16 -15.56
CA THR A 74 4.21 28.21 -15.70
C THR A 74 4.49 29.46 -14.87
N LEU A 75 5.17 29.35 -13.72
CA LEU A 75 5.57 30.53 -12.93
C LEU A 75 6.56 31.44 -13.66
N PHE A 76 7.37 30.89 -14.57
CA PHE A 76 8.33 31.67 -15.37
C PHE A 76 7.77 32.15 -16.71
N VAL A 77 6.80 31.43 -17.27
CA VAL A 77 6.30 31.67 -18.64
C VAL A 77 4.95 32.40 -18.67
N ALA A 78 4.07 32.14 -17.70
CA ALA A 78 2.68 32.59 -17.72
C ALA A 78 2.39 33.62 -16.61
N PRO A 79 1.32 34.42 -16.75
CA PRO A 79 0.82 35.26 -15.67
C PRO A 79 0.53 34.41 -14.42
N ILE A 80 0.80 34.97 -13.24
CA ILE A 80 0.67 34.21 -11.98
C ILE A 80 -0.76 33.71 -11.71
N GLN A 81 -1.77 34.32 -12.34
CA GLN A 81 -3.16 33.88 -12.30
C GLN A 81 -3.34 32.48 -12.91
N ASP A 82 -2.60 32.16 -13.98
CA ASP A 82 -2.65 30.85 -14.61
C ASP A 82 -1.98 29.80 -13.72
N SER A 83 -1.02 30.20 -12.88
CA SER A 83 -0.38 29.29 -11.91
C SER A 83 -1.28 28.86 -10.75
N LEU A 84 -2.51 29.40 -10.63
CA LEU A 84 -3.44 29.01 -9.57
C LEU A 84 -3.80 27.52 -9.60
N PHE A 85 -3.65 26.81 -10.74
CA PHE A 85 -3.85 25.35 -10.78
C PHE A 85 -2.88 24.59 -9.85
N GLY A 86 -1.73 25.17 -9.47
CA GLY A 86 -0.81 24.57 -8.51
C GLY A 86 -1.44 24.31 -7.13
N PHE A 87 -2.49 25.06 -6.77
CA PHE A 87 -3.27 24.81 -5.56
C PHE A 87 -3.95 23.43 -5.57
N VAL A 88 -4.30 22.91 -6.75
CA VAL A 88 -4.86 21.56 -6.91
C VAL A 88 -3.85 20.49 -6.50
N ILE A 89 -2.54 20.72 -6.72
CA ILE A 89 -1.47 19.83 -6.25
C ILE A 89 -1.43 19.81 -4.73
N ILE A 90 -1.45 20.98 -4.11
CA ILE A 90 -1.40 21.13 -2.65
C ILE A 90 -2.63 20.45 -2.03
N ALA A 91 -3.82 20.68 -2.59
CA ALA A 91 -5.06 20.06 -2.13
C ALA A 91 -5.02 18.53 -2.27
N ASN A 92 -4.66 18.00 -3.45
CA ASN A 92 -4.59 16.55 -3.67
C ASN A 92 -3.57 15.87 -2.76
N THR A 93 -2.42 16.50 -2.55
CA THR A 93 -1.38 15.99 -1.66
C THR A 93 -1.84 16.04 -0.19
N GLY A 94 -2.46 17.14 0.22
CA GLY A 94 -3.02 17.30 1.57
C GLY A 94 -4.12 16.29 1.87
N ILE A 95 -5.02 16.03 0.91
CA ILE A 95 -6.08 15.01 1.05
C ILE A 95 -5.47 13.61 1.22
N GLY A 96 -4.47 13.23 0.43
CA GLY A 96 -3.77 11.94 0.57
C GLY A 96 -3.14 11.76 1.95
N ILE A 97 -2.48 12.79 2.47
CA ILE A 97 -1.90 12.80 3.83
C ILE A 97 -2.98 12.62 4.89
N VAL A 98 -4.09 13.34 4.79
CA VAL A 98 -5.19 13.26 5.76
C VAL A 98 -5.88 11.89 5.73
N GLN A 99 -6.05 11.30 4.54
CA GLN A 99 -6.63 9.96 4.39
C GLN A 99 -5.76 8.90 5.06
N GLU A 100 -4.46 8.94 4.85
CA GLU A 100 -3.53 7.99 5.46
C GLU A 100 -3.39 8.21 6.97
N TRP A 101 -3.43 9.47 7.43
CA TRP A 101 -3.46 9.79 8.86
C TRP A 101 -4.75 9.31 9.53
N ARG A 102 -5.91 9.49 8.90
CA ARG A 102 -7.19 8.95 9.38
C ARG A 102 -7.17 7.43 9.46
N ALA A 103 -6.64 6.76 8.43
CA ALA A 103 -6.56 5.31 8.39
C ALA A 103 -5.73 4.75 9.55
N LYS A 104 -4.64 5.42 9.95
CA LYS A 104 -3.87 5.06 11.15
C LYS A 104 -4.66 5.29 12.44
N LYS A 105 -5.31 6.44 12.57
CA LYS A 105 -6.06 6.81 13.79
C LYS A 105 -7.32 5.96 14.04
N THR A 106 -7.83 5.26 13.03
CA THR A 106 -8.96 4.32 13.19
C THR A 106 -8.51 2.90 13.52
N LEU A 107 -7.22 2.58 13.33
CA LEU A 107 -6.65 1.28 13.66
C LEU A 107 -6.03 1.23 15.08
N ASP A 108 -5.66 2.40 15.61
CA ASP A 108 -5.40 2.62 17.05
C ASP A 108 -6.73 2.75 17.82
#